data_AF-A0A0G0ZF84-F1
#
_entry.id   AF-A0A0G0ZF84-F1
#
_cell.length_a   1.000
_cell.length_b   1.000
_cell.length_c   1.000
_cell.angle_alpha   90.00
_cell.angle_beta   90.00
_cell.angle_gamma   90.00
#
_symmetry.space_group_name_H-M   'P 1'
#
loop_
_entity.id
_entity.type
_entity.pdbx_description
1 polymer ?
#
loop_
_entity_poly.entity_id
_entity_poly.type
_entity_poly.pdbx_seq_one_letter_code
_entity_poly.pdbx_strand_id
1 'polypeptide(L)' 'MMSQKIATKVFVWASVAFAIIGLLMVITTSPESDGPNVVLLKLLFTSVIIILTSFALSVASKYLNSKS' A
#
# COMPACT_ATOMS: atom_id res chain seq x y z
N MET A 1 -9.47 -7.99 -19.29
CA MET A 1 -8.35 -8.72 -18.65
C MET A 1 -7.05 -7.91 -18.47
N MET A 2 -6.86 -6.76 -19.16
CA MET A 2 -5.61 -5.97 -19.11
C MET A 2 -5.47 -5.09 -17.85
N SER A 3 -6.56 -4.50 -17.36
CA SER A 3 -6.59 -3.63 -16.17
C SER A 3 -6.25 -4.35 -14.87
N GLN A 4 -6.66 -5.60 -14.71
CA GLN A 4 -6.35 -6.42 -13.54
C GLN A 4 -4.84 -6.67 -13.39
N LYS A 5 -4.12 -6.88 -14.50
CA LYS A 5 -2.65 -7.05 -14.48
C LYS A 5 -1.93 -5.80 -13.99
N ILE A 6 -2.44 -4.61 -14.34
CA ILE A 6 -1.89 -3.33 -13.87
C ILE A 6 -2.16 -3.15 -12.36
N ALA A 7 -3.39 -3.40 -11.91
CA ALA A 7 -3.77 -3.26 -10.52
C ALA A 7 -2.97 -4.21 -9.60
N THR A 8 -2.78 -5.46 -10.04
CA THR A 8 -1.96 -6.43 -9.30
C THR A 8 -0.48 -6.00 -9.27
N LYS A 9 0.08 -5.48 -10.36
CA LYS A 9 1.46 -4.95 -10.35
C LYS A 9 1.60 -3.78 -9.37
N VAL A 10 0.69 -2.80 -9.42
CA VAL A 10 0.72 -1.64 -8.51
C VAL A 10 0.57 -2.07 -7.06
N PHE A 11 -0.32 -3.02 -6.78
CA PHE A 11 -0.49 -3.60 -5.45
C PHE A 11 0.80 -4.25 -4.92
N VAL A 12 1.49 -5.04 -5.75
CA VAL A 12 2.74 -5.71 -5.35
C VAL A 12 3.83 -4.68 -5.04
N TRP A 13 4.04 -3.69 -5.91
CA TRP A 13 5.03 -2.64 -5.66
C TRP A 13 4.71 -1.81 -4.42
N ALA A 14 3.43 -1.47 -4.21
CA ALA A 14 2.99 -0.73 -3.03
C ALA A 14 3.14 -1.55 -1.73
N SER A 15 2.88 -2.86 -1.78
CA SER A 15 3.08 -3.78 -0.65
C SER A 15 4.56 -3.91 -0.27
N VAL A 16 5.45 -4.03 -1.26
CA VAL A 16 6.90 -4.07 -1.02
C VAL A 16 7.39 -2.76 -0.41
N ALA A 17 6.94 -1.60 -0.95
CA ALA A 17 7.29 -0.29 -0.38
C ALA A 17 6.77 -0.13 1.06
N PHE A 18 5.53 -0.56 1.32
CA PHE A 18 4.95 -0.57 2.67
C PHE A 18 5.78 -1.40 3.64
N ALA A 19 6.22 -2.60 3.24
CA ALA A 19 7.05 -3.46 4.07
C ALA A 19 8.41 -2.82 4.39
N ILE A 20 9.06 -2.20 3.41
CA ILE A 20 10.35 -1.51 3.60
C ILE A 20 10.18 -0.31 4.54
N ILE A 21 9.16 0.53 4.33
CA ILE A 21 8.88 1.71 5.16
C ILE A 21 8.51 1.30 6.58
N GLY A 22 7.67 0.27 6.74
CA GLY A 22 7.29 -0.27 8.04
C GLY A 22 8.49 -0.82 8.81
N LEU A 23 9.36 -1.57 8.13
CA LEU A 23 10.59 -2.08 8.73
C LEU A 23 11.53 -0.94 9.11
N LEU A 24 11.69 0.08 8.26
CA LEU A 24 12.44 1.30 8.57
C LEU A 24 11.90 1.98 9.84
N MET A 25 10.59 2.03 10.01
CA MET A 25 9.98 2.63 11.20
C MET A 25 10.30 1.82 12.47
N VAL A 26 10.32 0.49 12.38
CA VAL A 26 10.66 -0.39 13.52
C VAL A 26 12.13 -0.21 13.92
N ILE A 27 13.06 -0.19 12.95
CA ILE A 27 14.51 -0.08 13.25
C ILE A 27 14.93 1.34 13.66
N THR A 28 14.22 2.38 13.21
CA THR A 28 14.55 3.78 13.54
C THR A 28 13.82 4.27 14.80
N THR A 29 12.75 3.59 15.23
CA THR A 29 12.08 3.89 16.50
C THR A 29 12.99 3.45 17.64
N SER A 30 13.68 4.42 18.22
CA SER A 30 14.47 4.22 19.43
C SER A 30 13.57 4.37 20.66
N PRO A 31 13.79 3.61 21.75
CA PRO A 31 13.04 3.77 23.00
C PRO A 31 13.23 5.15 23.65
N GLU A 32 14.23 5.91 23.21
CA GLU A 32 14.56 7.26 23.69
C GLU A 32 13.92 8.38 22.84
N SER A 33 13.23 8.02 21.75
CA SER A 33 12.53 8.97 20.88
C SER A 33 11.09 9.16 21.35
N ASP A 34 10.58 10.39 21.32
CA ASP A 34 9.20 10.80 21.69
C ASP A 34 8.06 10.17 20.85
N GLY A 35 8.36 9.11 20.08
CA GLY A 35 7.42 8.39 19.24
C GLY A 35 7.94 8.12 17.83
N PRO A 36 7.13 7.45 16.98
CA PRO A 36 7.49 7.16 15.60
C PRO A 36 7.58 8.45 14.78
N ASN A 37 8.56 8.51 13.89
CA ASN A 37 8.77 9.67 13.02
C ASN A 37 7.52 9.95 12.16
N VAL A 38 6.97 11.14 12.29
CA VAL A 38 5.71 11.56 11.64
C VAL A 38 5.75 11.45 10.11
N VAL A 39 6.94 11.64 9.50
CA VAL A 39 7.13 11.51 8.05
C VAL A 39 7.02 10.05 7.63
N LEU A 40 7.68 9.13 8.34
CA LEU A 40 7.60 7.69 8.10
C LEU A 40 6.18 7.17 8.33
N LEU A 41 5.49 7.66 9.37
CA LEU A 41 4.10 7.31 9.65
C LEU A 41 3.16 7.75 8.53
N LYS A 42 3.30 8.97 8.02
CA LYS A 42 2.55 9.46 6.85
C LYS A 42 2.83 8.60 5.61
N LEU A 43 4.08 8.28 5.33
CA LEU A 43 4.46 7.42 4.20
C LEU A 43 3.84 6.02 4.29
N LEU A 44 3.78 5.46 5.51
CA LEU A 44 3.14 4.17 5.78
C LEU A 44 1.64 4.23 5.47
N PHE A 45 0.93 5.24 5.98
CA PHE A 45 -0.50 5.43 5.69
C PHE A 45 -0.79 5.69 4.21
N THR A 46 0.04 6.49 3.53
CA THR A 46 -0.08 6.69 2.08
C THR A 46 0.04 5.37 1.32
N SER A 47 0.98 4.51 1.70
CA SER A 47 1.14 3.20 1.09
C SER A 47 -0.09 2.30 1.32
N VAL A 48 -0.66 2.31 2.52
CA VAL A 48 -1.91 1.59 2.84
C VAL A 48 -3.06 2.06 1.95
N ILE A 49 -3.24 3.37 1.77
CA ILE A 49 -4.30 3.91 0.90
C ILE A 49 -4.12 3.41 -0.53
N ILE A 50 -2.90 3.45 -1.08
CA ILE A 50 -2.62 2.98 -2.45
C ILE A 50 -2.95 1.48 -2.60
N ILE A 51 -2.58 0.67 -1.60
CA ILE A 51 -2.88 -0.77 -1.53
C ILE A 51 -4.39 -1.00 -1.55
N LEU A 52 -5.13 -0.30 -0.69
CA LEU A 52 -6.59 -0.43 -0.57
C LEU A 52 -7.31 0.04 -1.83
N THR A 53 -6.93 1.18 -2.41
CA THR A 53 -7.50 1.67 -3.67
C THR A 53 -7.22 0.71 -4.82
N SER A 54 -6.03 0.11 -4.89
CA SER A 54 -5.70 -0.92 -5.89
C SER A 54 -6.58 -2.16 -5.73
N PHE A 55 -6.88 -2.56 -4.49
CA PHE A 55 -7.80 -3.67 -4.20
C PHE A 55 -9.23 -3.35 -4.62
N ALA A 56 -9.73 -2.17 -4.24
CA ALA A 56 -11.07 -1.72 -4.59
C ALA A 56 -11.26 -1.63 -6.12
N LEU A 57 -10.28 -1.08 -6.83
CA LEU A 57 -10.30 -0.97 -8.30
C LEU A 57 -10.26 -2.34 -8.97
N SER A 58 -9.48 -3.29 -8.42
CA SER A 58 -9.42 -4.68 -8.90
C SER A 58 -10.78 -5.38 -8.76
N VAL A 59 -11.45 -5.22 -7.60
CA VAL A 59 -12.79 -5.78 -7.36
C VAL A 59 -13.82 -5.12 -8.28
N ALA A 60 -13.86 -3.77 -8.34
CA ALA A 60 -14.77 -3.04 -9.21
C ALA A 60 -14.60 -3.44 -10.69
N SER A 61 -13.36 -3.62 -11.14
CA SER A 61 -13.07 -4.09 -12.50
C SER A 61 -13.63 -5.48 -12.77
N LYS A 62 -13.59 -6.42 -11.80
CA LYS A 62 -14.21 -7.75 -11.95
C LYS A 62 -15.73 -7.67 -12.02
N TYR A 63 -16.36 -6.83 -11.19
CA TYR A 63 -17.81 -6.63 -11.22
C TYR A 63 -18.30 -6.02 -12.53
N LEU A 64 -17.60 -5.03 -13.07
CA LEU A 64 -17.95 -4.40 -14.35
C LEU A 64 -17.70 -5.33 -15.54
N ASN A 65 -16.65 -6.17 -15.50
CA ASN A 65 -16.34 -7.10 -16.59
C ASN A 65 -17.31 -8.30 -16.62
N SER A 66 -17.92 -8.67 -15.49
CA SER A 66 -18.91 -9.75 -15.40
C SER A 66 -20.30 -9.40 -15.98
N LYS A 67 -20.51 -8.14 -16.40
CA LYS A 67 -21.80 -7.64 -16.93
C LYS A 67 -21.82 -7.49 -18.46
N SER A 68 -20.90 -8.17 -19.15
CA SER A 68 -20.85 -8.25 -20.62
C SER A 68 -20.97 -9.68 -21.10
#